data_AF-A0A2V6Z1B5-F1
#
_entry.id   AF-A0A2V6Z1B5-F1
#
_cell.length_a   1.000
_cell.length_b   1.000
_cell.length_c   1.000
_cell.angle_alpha   90.00
_cell.angle_beta   90.00
_cell.angle_gamma   90.00
#
_symmetry.space_group_name_H-M   'P 1'
#
loop_
_entity.id
_entity.type
_entity.pdbx_description
1 polymer ?
#
loop_
_entity_poly.entity_id
_entity_poly.type
_entity_poly.pdbx_seq_one_letter_code
_entity_poly.pdbx_strand_id
1 'polypeptide(L)' 'MRNVYSVMETNPANGPRVNAAGGRAFADFMVSRDAQEIVRAFGVDRYGRPLFVPNAGQREEEIE' A
#
# COMPACT_ATOMS: atom_id res chain seq x y z
N MET A 1 -6.83 -16.66 2.76
CA MET A 1 -5.52 -16.12 3.18
C MET A 1 -5.23 -14.90 2.32
N ARG A 2 -5.47 -13.69 2.84
CA ARG A 2 -5.16 -12.42 2.17
C ARG A 2 -3.90 -11.86 2.82
N ASN A 3 -2.86 -11.57 2.04
CA ASN A 3 -1.71 -10.82 2.55
C ASN A 3 -2.05 -9.33 2.43
N VAL A 4 -2.53 -8.76 3.53
CA VAL A 4 -2.89 -7.34 3.60
C VAL A 4 -1.62 -6.51 3.84
N TYR A 5 -1.54 -5.36 3.18
CA TYR A 5 -0.48 -4.37 3.38
C TYR A 5 -1.12 -3.01 3.66
N SER A 6 -0.44 -2.19 4.45
CA SER A 6 -0.93 -0.87 4.84
C SER A 6 0.20 0.16 4.75
N VAL A 7 -0.18 1.41 4.49
CA VAL A 7 0.73 2.56 4.52
C VAL A 7 0.23 3.55 5.58
N MET A 8 1.16 4.12 6.33
CA MET A 8 0.87 5.12 7.36
C MET A 8 1.71 6.35 7.08
N GLU A 9 1.06 7.51 7.00
CA GLU A 9 1.76 8.79 6.84
C GLU A 9 2.61 9.12 8.07
N THR A 10 3.71 9.84 7.86
CA THR A 10 4.60 10.24 8.94
C THR A 10 4.02 11.45 9.67
N ASN A 11 4.08 11.45 11.00
CA ASN A 11 3.66 12.61 11.79
C ASN A 11 4.70 13.75 11.66
N PRO A 12 4.34 14.92 11.10
CA PRO A 12 5.26 16.05 10.95
C PRO A 12 5.82 16.57 12.29
N ALA A 13 5.10 16.34 13.40
CA ALA A 13 5.52 16.76 14.74
C ALA A 13 6.71 15.94 15.29
N ASN A 14 7.08 14.83 14.65
CA ASN A 14 8.18 13.96 15.11
C ASN A 14 9.58 14.55 14.86
N GLY A 15 9.68 15.74 14.25
CA GLY A 15 10.92 16.51 14.21
C GLY A 15 11.21 17.15 12.85
N PRO A 16 12.20 18.06 12.77
CA PRO A 16 12.45 18.89 11.60
C PRO A 16 13.00 18.12 10.39
N ARG A 17 13.42 16.87 10.57
CA ARG A 17 13.94 16.00 9.49
C ARG A 17 12.84 15.12 8.86
N VAL A 18 11.61 15.21 9.34
CA VAL A 18 10.49 14.42 8.79
C VAL A 18 10.14 14.94 7.39
N ASN A 19 10.23 14.07 6.39
CA ASN A 19 9.74 14.36 5.05
C ASN A 19 8.24 14.06 4.95
N ALA A 20 7.41 14.92 5.53
CA ALA A 20 5.95 14.76 5.53
C ALA A 20 5.37 14.77 4.11
N ALA A 21 5.86 15.68 3.26
CA ALA A 21 5.42 15.78 1.86
C ALA A 21 5.72 14.50 1.07
N GLY A 22 6.93 13.94 1.21
CA GLY A 22 7.29 12.67 0.59
C GLY A 22 6.49 11.49 1.15
N GLY A 23 6.23 11.47 2.46
CA GLY A 23 5.38 10.46 3.09
C GLY A 23 3.97 10.45 2.53
N ARG A 24 3.36 11.63 2.37
CA ARG A 24 2.05 11.81 1.74
C ARG A 24 2.06 11.38 0.27
N ALA A 25 3.02 11.86 -0.51
CA ALA A 25 3.14 11.49 -1.92
C ALA A 25 3.29 9.97 -2.11
N PHE A 26 4.03 9.30 -1.22
CA PHE A 26 4.14 7.84 -1.23
C PHE A 26 2.83 7.16 -0.85
N ALA A 27 2.10 7.64 0.16
CA ALA A 27 0.79 7.10 0.53
C ALA A 27 -0.21 7.21 -0.64
N ASP A 28 -0.28 8.39 -1.28
CA ASP A 28 -1.12 8.63 -2.45
C ASP A 28 -0.72 7.71 -3.62
N PHE A 29 0.58 7.50 -3.85
CA PHE A 29 1.06 6.53 -4.84
C PHE A 29 0.64 5.10 -4.52
N MET A 30 0.77 4.66 -3.26
CA MET A 30 0.44 3.28 -2.87
C MET A 30 -1.04 2.94 -3.08
N VAL A 31 -1.95 3.91 -2.98
CA VAL A 31 -3.40 3.72 -3.26
C VAL A 31 -3.77 3.95 -4.73
N SER A 32 -2.84 4.40 -5.56
CA SER A 32 -3.07 4.61 -6.99
C SER A 32 -3.30 3.30 -7.74
N ARG A 33 -4.05 3.35 -8.85
CA ARG A 33 -4.30 2.18 -9.70
C ARG A 33 -3.01 1.49 -10.15
N ASP A 34 -2.02 2.26 -10.57
CA ASP A 34 -0.76 1.72 -11.11
C ASP A 34 0.01 0.93 -10.05
N ALA A 35 0.08 1.45 -8.81
CA ALA A 35 0.70 0.73 -7.71
C ALA A 35 -0.07 -0.55 -7.34
N GLN A 36 -1.41 -0.49 -7.32
CA GLN A 36 -2.25 -1.66 -7.02
C GLN A 36 -2.06 -2.77 -8.07
N GLU A 37 -1.87 -2.44 -9.36
CA GLU A 37 -1.57 -3.43 -10.41
C GLU A 37 -0.19 -4.06 -10.23
N ILE A 38 0.84 -3.27 -9.87
CA ILE A 38 2.18 -3.79 -9.55
C ILE A 38 2.10 -4.80 -8.40
N VAL A 39 1.38 -4.43 -7.32
CA VAL A 39 1.22 -5.29 -6.14
C VAL A 39 0.46 -6.57 -6.47
N ARG A 40 -0.59 -6.48 -7.32
CA ARG A 40 -1.35 -7.64 -7.80
C ARG A 40 -0.49 -8.63 -8.57
N ALA A 41 0.47 -8.16 -9.37
CA ALA A 41 1.35 -9.02 -10.16
C ALA A 41 2.47 -9.66 -9.31
N PHE A 42 2.71 -9.16 -8.10
CA PHE A 42 3.83 -9.60 -7.28
C PHE A 42 3.74 -11.08 -6.89
N GLY A 43 4.82 -11.81 -7.16
CA GLY A 43 4.97 -13.23 -6.81
C GLY A 43 4.39 -14.22 -7.83
N VAL A 44 3.70 -13.76 -8.88
CA VAL A 44 3.15 -14.66 -9.92
C VAL A 44 4.25 -15.47 -10.60
N ASP A 45 5.30 -14.80 -11.08
CA ASP A 45 6.41 -15.44 -11.79
C ASP A 45 7.13 -16.51 -10.94
N ARG A 46 7.31 -16.24 -9.64
CA ARG A 46 8.05 -17.11 -8.73
C ARG A 46 7.20 -18.20 -8.06
N TYR A 47 5.94 -17.91 -7.75
CA TYR A 47 5.07 -18.76 -6.92
C TYR A 47 3.83 -19.27 -7.64
N GLY A 48 3.65 -18.91 -8.93
CA GLY A 48 2.51 -19.29 -9.75
C GLY A 48 1.19 -18.63 -9.35
N ARG A 49 1.21 -17.68 -8.40
CA ARG A 49 0.02 -16.99 -7.90
C ARG A 49 0.38 -15.61 -7.33
N PRO A 50 -0.56 -14.65 -7.34
CA PRO A 50 -0.37 -13.39 -6.65
C PRO A 50 -0.22 -13.63 -5.15
N LEU A 51 0.72 -12.92 -4.52
CA LEU A 51 0.88 -12.97 -3.08
C LEU A 51 0.00 -11.97 -2.35
N PHE A 52 -0.27 -10.81 -2.95
CA PHE A 52 -1.03 -9.74 -2.32
C PHE A 52 -2.35 -9.52 -3.05
N VAL A 53 -3.38 -9.16 -2.29
CA VAL A 53 -4.68 -8.77 -2.83
C VAL A 53 -4.82 -7.26 -2.59
N PRO A 54 -4.78 -6.44 -3.65
CA PRO A 54 -4.96 -5.00 -3.52
C PRO A 54 -6.36 -4.69 -2.99
N ASN A 55 -6.44 -3.80 -2.00
CA ASN A 55 -7.66 -3.47 -1.26
C ASN A 55 -7.83 -1.94 -1.06
N ALA A 56 -7.07 -1.11 -1.80
CA ALA A 56 -7.19 0.34 -1.68
C ALA A 56 -8.63 0.79 -1.97
N GLY A 57 -9.16 1.66 -1.10
CA GLY A 57 -10.53 2.18 -1.20
C GLY A 57 -11.61 1.27 -0.60
N GLN A 58 -11.26 0.08 -0.09
CA GLN A 58 -12.17 -0.77 0.67
C GLN A 58 -12.13 -0.40 2.15
N ARG A 59 -13.28 -0.43 2.83
CA ARG A 59 -13.33 -0.29 4.30
C ARG A 59 -12.82 -1.57 4.94
N GLU A 60 -12.23 -1.49 6.13
CA GLU A 60 -11.76 -2.68 6.88
C GLU A 60 -12.88 -3.73 7.06
N GLU A 61 -14.12 -3.26 7.22
CA GLU A 61 -15.35 -4.06 7.30
C GLU A 61 -15.61 -4.94 6.06
N GLU A 62 -15.06 -4.56 4.91
CA GLU A 62 -15.23 -5.26 3.62
C GLU A 62 -14.10 -6.26 3.36
N ILE A 63 -13.16 -6.38 4.30
CA ILE A 63 -11.98 -7.24 4.23
C ILE A 63 -12.20 -8.47 5.12
N GLU A 64 -13.22 -9.27 4.81
CA GLU A 64 -13.40 -10.64 5.34
C GLU A 64 -12.45 -11.65 4.64
#